data_AF-A0A2H5QPQ0-F1
#
_entry.id   AF-A0A2H5QPQ0-F1
#
_cell.length_a   1.000
_cell.length_b   1.000
_cell.length_c   1.000
_cell.angle_alpha   90.00
_cell.angle_beta   90.00
_cell.angle_gamma   90.00
#
_symmetry.space_group_name_H-M   'P 1'
#
loop_
_entity.id
_entity.type
_entity.pdbx_description
1 polymer ?
#
loop_
_entity_poly.entity_id
_entity_poly.type
_entity_poly.pdbx_seq_one_letter_code
_entity_poly.pdbx_strand_id
1 'polypeptide(L)'
;MAQVGGMLMLQPEVGGSHDNIFFDGIEKVKQSEVLEAVIAGDTLVTRMTLVKLQKRFVIAKMEGKAYVGDDLVCEGEFLVATGTD
;
A
#
# COMPACT_ATOMS: atom_id res chain seq x y z
N MET A 1 -0.91 5.49 -1.47
CA MET A 1 -0.53 4.17 -0.93
C MET A 1 -1.34 3.03 -1.51
N ALA A 2 -2.66 2.95 -1.30
CA ALA A 2 -3.51 1.88 -1.84
C ALA A 2 -3.28 1.60 -3.34
N GLN A 3 -3.25 2.65 -4.18
CA GLN A 3 -2.97 2.51 -5.61
C GLN A 3 -1.57 1.95 -5.92
N VAL A 4 -0.54 2.39 -5.21
CA VAL A 4 0.83 1.86 -5.35
C VAL A 4 0.89 0.39 -4.93
N GLY A 5 0.13 0.02 -3.88
CA GLY A 5 -0.05 -1.37 -3.48
C GLY A 5 -0.79 -2.20 -4.54
N GLY A 6 -1.79 -1.63 -5.20
CA GLY A 6 -2.45 -2.26 -6.35
C GLY A 6 -1.50 -2.54 -7.51
N MET A 7 -0.61 -1.58 -7.83
CA MET A 7 0.43 -1.80 -8.84
C MET A 7 1.40 -2.93 -8.45
N LEU A 8 1.77 -3.02 -7.17
CA LEU A 8 2.61 -4.12 -6.67
C LEU A 8 1.93 -5.48 -6.87
N MET A 9 0.62 -5.56 -6.69
CA MET A 9 -0.15 -6.79 -6.89
C MET A 9 -0.26 -7.21 -8.36
N LEU A 10 -0.13 -6.27 -9.31
CA LEU A 10 -0.10 -6.60 -10.75
C LEU A 10 1.20 -7.30 -11.18
N GLN A 11 2.24 -7.33 -10.33
CA GLN A 11 3.48 -8.02 -10.66
C GLN A 11 3.25 -9.53 -10.77
N PRO A 12 3.79 -10.19 -11.82
CA PRO A 12 3.61 -11.63 -12.03
C PRO A 12 4.06 -12.49 -10.85
N GLU A 13 5.10 -12.06 -10.14
CA GLU A 13 5.66 -12.77 -8.98
C GLU A 13 4.77 -12.68 -7.74
N VAL A 14 3.82 -11.74 -7.73
CA VAL A 14 2.95 -11.42 -6.59
C VAL A 14 1.51 -11.89 -6.84
N GLY A 15 0.69 -11.09 -7.53
CA GLY A 15 -0.74 -11.36 -7.72
C GLY A 15 -1.06 -12.08 -9.03
N GLY A 16 -0.16 -12.05 -10.01
CA GLY A 16 -0.43 -12.59 -11.34
C GLY A 16 -1.31 -11.64 -12.15
N SER A 17 -0.98 -11.48 -13.43
CA SER A 17 -1.50 -10.44 -14.32
C SER A 17 -2.98 -10.54 -14.71
N HIS A 18 -3.79 -11.38 -14.05
CA HIS A 18 -5.05 -11.87 -14.61
C HIS A 18 -6.30 -11.66 -13.76
N ASP A 19 -6.18 -11.22 -12.50
CA ASP A 19 -7.33 -11.02 -11.61
C ASP A 19 -7.53 -9.55 -11.28
N ASN A 20 -8.80 -9.13 -11.19
CA ASN A 20 -9.14 -7.79 -10.72
C ASN A 20 -8.70 -7.64 -9.26
N ILE A 21 -7.89 -6.62 -8.98
CA ILE A 21 -7.38 -6.36 -7.63
C ILE A 21 -8.32 -5.40 -6.92
N PHE A 22 -8.90 -5.85 -5.81
CA PHE A 22 -9.80 -5.05 -5.00
C PHE A 22 -9.12 -4.65 -3.70
N PHE A 23 -9.04 -3.34 -3.49
CA PHE A 23 -8.49 -2.83 -2.24
C PHE A 23 -9.54 -3.02 -1.13
N ASP A 24 -9.36 -4.05 -0.29
CA ASP A 24 -10.36 -4.52 0.67
C ASP A 24 -10.35 -3.70 1.98
N GLY A 25 -9.18 -3.24 2.44
CA GLY A 25 -9.13 -2.44 3.66
C GLY A 25 -7.78 -1.84 4.02
N ILE A 26 -7.82 -0.76 4.80
CA ILE A 26 -6.64 -0.19 5.44
C ILE A 26 -6.78 -0.37 6.95
N GLU A 27 -5.74 -0.90 7.60
CA GLU A 27 -5.68 -1.06 9.06
C GLU A 27 -4.52 -0.26 9.66
N LYS A 28 -4.72 0.26 10.87
CA LYS A 28 -3.67 0.90 11.70
C LYS A 28 -2.87 2.00 10.97
N VAL A 29 -3.56 2.88 10.24
CA VAL A 29 -2.91 4.07 9.69
C VAL A 29 -2.51 4.98 10.83
N LYS A 30 -1.23 5.35 10.87
CA LYS A 30 -0.70 6.40 11.71
C LYS A 30 -0.21 7.50 10.80
N GLN A 31 -0.92 8.62 10.84
CA GLN A 31 -0.36 9.89 10.40
C GLN A 31 0.42 10.43 11.60
N SER A 32 1.69 10.78 11.42
CA SER A 32 2.41 11.30 12.58
C SER A 32 1.86 12.69 12.93
N GLU A 33 1.49 12.86 14.19
CA GLU A 33 0.82 14.06 14.72
C GLU A 33 1.72 15.30 14.71
N VAL A 34 3.04 15.11 14.54
CA VAL A 34 4.07 16.15 14.58
C VAL A 34 4.39 16.70 13.18
N LEU A 35 3.85 16.10 12.12
CA LEU A 35 4.20 16.50 10.76
C LEU A 35 3.28 17.61 10.29
N GLU A 36 3.89 18.67 9.78
CA GLU A 36 3.16 19.61 8.95
C GLU A 36 2.51 18.86 7.80
N ALA A 37 1.23 19.13 7.55
CA ALA A 37 0.50 18.54 6.44
C ALA A 37 1.32 18.71 5.14
N VAL A 38 1.37 17.68 4.30
CA VAL A 38 2.06 17.75 3.00
C VAL A 38 1.55 18.98 2.23
N ILE A 39 2.45 19.89 1.90
CA ILE A 39 2.12 21.17 1.26
C ILE A 39 2.39 21.14 -0.24
N ALA A 40 1.86 22.12 -0.95
CA ALA A 40 2.13 22.27 -2.38
C ALA A 40 3.63 22.49 -2.63
N GLY A 41 4.21 21.70 -3.52
CA GLY A 41 5.64 21.71 -3.81
C GLY A 41 6.40 20.53 -3.21
N ASP A 42 5.82 19.85 -2.21
CA ASP A 42 6.43 18.65 -1.64
C ASP A 42 6.44 17.49 -2.64
N THR A 43 7.50 16.69 -2.58
CA THR A 43 7.54 15.41 -3.26
C THR A 43 7.22 14.30 -2.27
N LEU A 44 6.03 13.73 -2.41
CA LEU A 44 5.58 12.61 -1.59
C LEU A 44 6.11 11.28 -2.15
N VAL A 45 7.12 10.71 -1.51
CA VAL A 45 7.68 9.41 -1.86
C VAL A 45 6.92 8.31 -1.13
N THR A 46 6.15 7.52 -1.87
CA THR A 46 5.39 6.39 -1.32
C THR A 46 6.14 5.07 -1.54
N ARG A 47 6.33 4.30 -0.47
CA ARG A 47 6.92 2.96 -0.50
C ARG A 47 5.93 1.94 0.06
N MET A 48 5.69 0.89 -0.72
CA MET A 48 4.83 -0.23 -0.33
C MET A 48 5.67 -1.50 -0.29
N THR A 49 5.56 -2.25 0.80
CA THR A 49 6.26 -3.52 0.99
C THR A 49 5.24 -4.62 1.21
N LEU A 50 5.31 -5.69 0.42
CA LEU A 50 4.52 -6.89 0.64
C LEU A 50 5.06 -7.65 1.85
N VAL A 51 4.26 -7.73 2.92
CA VAL A 51 4.63 -8.43 4.16
C VAL A 51 4.22 -9.89 4.08
N LYS A 52 3.03 -10.17 3.54
CA LYS A 52 2.51 -11.53 3.44
C LYS A 52 1.57 -11.65 2.25
N LEU A 53 1.69 -12.77 1.53
CA LEU A 53 0.74 -13.14 0.48
C LEU A 53 0.17 -14.53 0.78
N GLN A 54 -1.15 -14.62 0.86
CA GLN A 54 -1.89 -15.88 1.02
C GLN A 54 -2.57 -16.24 -0.29
N LYS A 55 -1.83 -16.89 -1.20
CA LYS A 55 -2.31 -17.25 -2.54
C LYS A 55 -3.64 -18.02 -2.55
N ARG A 56 -3.88 -18.88 -1.56
CA ARG A 56 -5.12 -19.68 -1.46
C ARG A 56 -6.39 -18.86 -1.27
N PHE A 57 -6.28 -17.72 -0.58
CA PHE A 57 -7.41 -16.82 -0.31
C PHE A 57 -7.29 -15.50 -1.07
N VAL A 58 -6.22 -15.37 -1.86
CA VAL A 58 -5.83 -14.17 -2.60
C VAL A 58 -5.83 -12.89 -1.77
N ILE A 59 -5.40 -13.03 -0.50
CA ILE A 59 -5.22 -11.93 0.44
C ILE A 59 -3.74 -11.56 0.53
N ALA A 60 -3.44 -10.28 0.36
CA ALA A 60 -2.13 -9.69 0.55
C ALA A 60 -2.15 -8.71 1.73
N LYS A 61 -1.17 -8.84 2.62
CA LYS A 61 -0.88 -7.87 3.67
C LYS A 61 0.36 -7.06 3.26
N MET A 62 0.21 -5.75 3.27
CA MET A 62 1.26 -4.80 2.89
C MET A 62 1.50 -3.78 3.99
N GLU A 63 2.71 -3.26 4.04
CA GLU A 63 3.09 -2.11 4.84
C GLU A 63 3.33 -0.92 3.89
N GLY A 64 2.71 0.22 4.19
CA GLY A 64 2.87 1.44 3.43
C GLY A 64 3.56 2.51 4.28
N LYS A 65 4.56 3.16 3.69
CA LYS A 65 5.24 4.33 4.26
C LYS A 65 5.31 5.44 3.22
N ALA A 66 5.08 6.66 3.65
CA ALA A 66 5.19 7.85 2.80
C ALA A 66 6.19 8.83 3.42
N TYR A 67 7.01 9.46 2.59
CA TYR A 67 8.07 10.37 3.01
C TYR A 67 8.01 11.69 2.23
N VAL A 68 8.42 12.78 2.88
CA VAL A 68 8.76 14.05 2.22
C VAL A 68 10.20 14.38 2.61
N GLY A 69 11.10 14.40 1.63
CA GLY A 69 12.54 14.35 1.93
C GLY A 69 12.90 13.07 2.68
N ASP A 70 13.50 13.22 3.86
CA ASP A 70 13.88 12.10 4.75
C ASP A 70 12.85 11.83 5.86
N ASP A 71 11.84 12.68 5.99
CA ASP A 71 10.85 12.60 7.07
C ASP A 71 9.72 11.64 6.71
N LEU A 72 9.45 10.68 7.60
CA LEU A 72 8.30 9.76 7.48
C LEU A 72 7.02 10.52 7.77
N VAL A 73 6.19 10.75 6.74
CA VAL A 73 4.96 11.55 6.88
C VAL A 73 3.70 10.72 7.19
N CYS A 74 3.67 9.46 6.79
CA CYS A 74 2.51 8.59 7.01
C CYS A 74 2.94 7.13 6.95
N GLU A 75 2.39 6.29 7.82
CA GLU A 75 2.58 4.84 7.77
C GLU A 75 1.27 4.10 8.04
N GLY A 76 1.16 2.86 7.55
CA GLY A 76 -0.01 2.03 7.81
C GLY A 76 0.13 0.60 7.30
N GLU A 77 -0.76 -0.26 7.78
CA GLU A 77 -0.94 -1.62 7.27
C GLU A 77 -2.10 -1.65 6.27
N PHE A 78 -1.93 -2.38 5.16
CA PHE A 78 -2.91 -2.44 4.08
C PHE A 78 -3.26 -3.90 3.84
N LEU A 79 -4.55 -4.19 3.74
CA LEU A 79 -5.09 -5.50 3.37
C LEU A 79 -5.70 -5.36 1.98
N VAL A 80 -5.26 -6.22 1.07
CA VAL A 80 -5.75 -6.26 -0.30
C VAL A 80 -6.25 -7.64 -0.58
N ALA A 81 -7.46 -7.72 -1.13
CA ALA A 81 -8.05 -8.96 -1.60
C ALA A 81 -8.07 -8.93 -3.13
N THR A 82 -8.01 -10.10 -3.73
CA THR A 82 -8.08 -10.26 -5.17
C THR A 82 -9.29 -11.14 -5.44
N GLY A 83 -10.11 -10.70 -6.40
CA GLY A 83 -11.38 -11.35 -6.74
C GLY A 83 -11.35 -11.76 -8.20
N THR A 84 -11.88 -12.96 -8.46
CA THR A 84 -12.29 -13.38 -9.80
C THR A 84 -13.76 -13.01 -9.98
N ASP A 85 -14.09 -12.31 -11.07
CA ASP A 85 -15.49 -12.04 -11.46
C ASP A 85 -16.29 -13.33 -11.64
#